data_AF-A0A087YF86-F1
#
_entry.id   AF-A0A087YF86-F1
#
_cell.length_a   1.000
_cell.length_b   1.000
_cell.length_c   1.000
_cell.angle_alpha   90.00
_cell.angle_beta   90.00
_cell.angle_gamma   90.00
#
_symmetry.space_group_name_H-M   'P 1'
#
loop_
_entity.id
_entity.type
_entity.pdbx_description
1 polymer ?
#
loop_
_entity_poly.entity_id
_entity_poly.type
_entity_poly.pdbx_seq_one_letter_code
_entity_poly.pdbx_strand_id
1 'polypeptide(L)'
;MDWFHCNHCFKKSGLNFAVSSCGHISCEACIKSSEDFVNFIQHCFQQIEFTFQMKPQEKVFFMDPGKLIQARMENISQIAIFQQKQMERVMVHFKTKSAELERLLEEVSQQGHRQLSELKRENGELKKQLLELQRENGELKKQLLELQRETAELKKPLSQRRASA
;
A
#
# COMPACT_ATOMS: atom_id res chain seq x y z
N MET A 1 35.98 -19.70 29.04
CA MET A 1 35.30 -18.42 29.36
C MET A 1 36.40 -17.45 29.69
N ASP A 2 36.71 -16.53 28.77
CA ASP A 2 38.01 -15.85 28.83
C ASP A 2 37.96 -14.52 29.57
N TRP A 3 36.75 -13.99 29.80
CA TRP A 3 36.52 -12.66 30.34
C TRP A 3 36.53 -12.59 31.88
N PHE A 4 36.23 -13.69 32.60
CA PHE A 4 36.21 -13.72 34.06
C PHE A 4 37.15 -14.77 34.67
N HIS A 5 37.48 -14.58 35.95
CA HIS A 5 38.35 -15.42 36.75
C HIS A 5 37.87 -15.39 38.21
N CYS A 6 38.36 -16.32 39.04
CA CYS A 6 38.14 -16.20 40.48
C CYS A 6 38.90 -14.99 41.03
N ASN A 7 38.22 -14.06 41.70
CA ASN A 7 38.85 -12.87 42.27
C ASN A 7 39.81 -13.15 43.43
N HIS A 8 39.80 -14.36 43.99
CA HIS A 8 40.71 -14.76 45.06
C HIS A 8 41.99 -15.44 44.53
N CYS A 9 41.86 -16.48 43.71
CA CYS A 9 43.03 -17.24 43.21
C CYS A 9 43.44 -16.90 41.78
N PHE A 10 42.73 -15.98 41.10
CA PHE A 10 42.96 -15.54 39.72
C PHE A 10 42.92 -16.64 38.65
N LYS A 11 42.51 -17.87 39.01
CA LYS A 11 42.36 -18.97 38.06
C LYS A 11 41.07 -18.82 37.26
N LYS A 12 41.18 -19.09 35.96
CA LYS A 12 40.06 -19.22 35.02
C LYS A 12 39.53 -20.66 34.94
N SER A 13 40.28 -21.62 35.48
CA SER A 13 39.95 -23.04 35.50
C SER A 13 39.06 -23.38 36.70
N GLY A 14 37.85 -23.85 36.44
CA GLY A 14 36.87 -24.32 37.42
C GLY A 14 35.57 -24.67 36.70
N LEU A 15 34.88 -25.74 37.12
CA LEU A 15 33.60 -26.12 36.52
C LEU A 15 32.44 -25.26 37.05
N ASN A 16 32.54 -24.81 38.30
CA ASN A 16 31.53 -24.00 38.98
C ASN A 16 32.16 -22.77 39.63
N PHE A 17 31.51 -21.62 39.47
CA PHE A 17 31.87 -20.38 40.16
C PHE A 17 30.76 -20.00 41.16
N ALA A 18 30.79 -18.82 41.75
CA ALA A 18 29.66 -18.20 42.44
C ALA A 18 29.83 -16.69 42.33
N VAL A 19 28.72 -15.97 42.24
CA VAL A 19 28.76 -14.50 42.17
C VAL A 19 27.91 -13.93 43.29
N SER A 20 28.52 -13.10 44.12
CA SER A 20 27.81 -12.39 45.17
C SER A 20 27.04 -11.19 44.62
N SER A 21 26.05 -10.71 45.37
CA SER A 21 25.30 -9.50 45.04
C SER A 21 26.17 -8.24 44.86
N CYS A 22 27.37 -8.23 45.44
CA CYS A 22 28.36 -7.17 45.33
C CYS A 22 29.33 -7.36 44.13
N GLY A 23 29.15 -8.40 43.31
CA GLY A 23 29.87 -8.61 42.05
C GLY A 23 31.17 -9.43 42.14
N HIS A 24 31.47 -10.04 43.29
CA HIS A 24 32.66 -10.89 43.44
C HIS A 24 32.43 -12.29 42.84
N ILE A 25 33.34 -12.73 41.98
CA ILE A 25 33.35 -14.03 41.30
C ILE A 25 34.34 -14.98 41.98
N SER A 26 33.86 -16.14 42.42
CA SER A 26 34.61 -17.06 43.27
C SER A 26 34.57 -18.47 42.70
N CYS A 27 35.68 -19.21 42.63
CA CYS A 27 35.62 -20.60 42.21
C CYS A 27 35.21 -21.51 43.36
N GLU A 28 34.61 -22.66 43.04
CA GLU A 28 34.17 -23.65 44.01
C GLU A 28 35.28 -24.07 45.00
N ALA A 29 36.53 -24.18 44.53
CA ALA A 29 37.66 -24.52 45.38
C ALA A 29 37.92 -23.46 46.46
N CYS A 30 37.93 -22.17 46.11
CA CYS A 30 38.13 -21.07 47.07
C CYS A 30 36.97 -20.90 48.03
N ILE A 31 35.74 -21.22 47.59
CA ILE A 31 34.55 -21.21 48.45
C ILE A 31 34.68 -22.32 49.51
N LYS A 32 35.17 -23.50 49.14
CA LYS A 32 35.27 -24.66 50.04
C LYS A 32 36.51 -24.66 50.95
N SER A 33 37.58 -23.96 50.57
CA SER A 33 38.90 -24.10 51.22
C SER A 33 39.21 -23.10 52.32
N SER A 34 38.34 -22.12 52.62
CA SER A 34 38.70 -21.01 53.49
C SER A 34 37.55 -20.56 54.40
N GLU A 35 37.72 -20.76 55.72
CA GLU A 35 36.86 -20.15 56.75
C GLU A 35 36.90 -18.62 56.70
N ASP A 36 38.04 -18.02 56.32
CA ASP A 36 38.20 -16.57 56.16
C ASP A 36 37.46 -16.01 54.92
N PHE A 37 37.35 -16.81 53.87
CA PHE A 37 36.62 -16.43 52.65
C PHE A 37 35.11 -16.41 52.88
N VAL A 38 34.62 -17.32 53.73
CA VAL A 38 33.25 -17.28 54.22
C VAL A 38 33.00 -15.94 54.91
N ASN A 39 33.90 -15.46 55.79
CA ASN A 39 33.79 -14.16 56.46
C ASN A 39 33.85 -12.94 55.51
N PHE A 40 34.71 -12.97 54.48
CA PHE A 40 34.79 -11.88 53.48
C PHE A 40 33.50 -11.77 52.65
N ILE A 41 32.88 -12.91 52.30
CA ILE A 41 31.63 -12.92 51.55
C ILE A 41 30.40 -12.75 52.46
N GLN A 42 30.50 -13.03 53.77
CA GLN A 42 29.41 -12.92 54.74
C GLN A 42 28.80 -11.50 54.83
N HIS A 43 29.55 -10.47 54.44
CA HIS A 43 29.05 -9.10 54.32
C HIS A 43 28.28 -8.81 53.02
N CYS A 44 28.39 -9.66 51.99
CA CYS A 44 27.55 -9.57 50.81
C CYS A 44 26.30 -10.43 51.02
N PHE A 45 25.22 -9.76 51.44
CA PHE A 45 23.97 -10.28 52.01
C PHE A 45 23.16 -11.31 51.19
N GLN A 46 23.68 -11.87 50.10
CA GLN A 46 23.09 -12.99 49.35
C GLN A 46 24.16 -13.56 48.42
N GLN A 47 24.70 -14.74 48.75
CA GLN A 47 25.48 -15.53 47.78
C GLN A 47 24.50 -16.21 46.83
N ILE A 48 24.60 -15.90 45.53
CA ILE A 48 24.01 -16.72 44.49
C ILE A 48 25.11 -17.67 44.04
N GLU A 49 25.01 -18.94 44.45
CA GLU A 49 25.86 -19.99 43.88
C GLU A 49 25.72 -19.96 42.35
N PHE A 50 26.83 -20.13 41.60
CA PHE A 50 26.75 -20.36 40.15
C PHE A 50 26.29 -21.81 39.92
N THR A 51 25.19 -22.19 40.55
CA THR A 51 24.41 -23.33 40.12
C THR A 51 23.69 -22.90 38.84
N PHE A 52 23.46 -23.84 37.95
CA PHE A 52 22.74 -23.71 36.66
C PHE A 52 21.37 -22.97 36.71
N GLN A 53 20.93 -22.54 37.89
CA GLN A 53 19.67 -21.91 38.25
C GLN A 53 19.63 -20.38 38.10
N MET A 54 20.67 -19.73 37.57
CA MET A 54 20.53 -18.30 37.21
C MET A 54 19.41 -18.09 36.20
N LYS A 55 18.57 -17.09 36.47
CA LYS A 55 17.58 -16.60 35.53
C LYS A 55 18.30 -16.12 34.24
N PRO A 56 17.66 -16.22 33.06
CA PRO A 56 18.31 -15.89 31.78
C PRO A 56 18.85 -14.45 31.69
N GLN A 57 18.25 -13.52 32.44
CA GLN A 57 18.60 -12.09 32.44
C GLN A 57 19.97 -11.85 33.09
N GLU A 58 20.33 -12.68 34.07
CA GLU A 58 21.56 -12.63 34.85
C GLU A 58 22.66 -13.45 34.17
N LYS A 59 22.29 -14.53 33.46
CA LYS A 59 23.23 -15.30 32.63
C LYS A 59 23.90 -14.46 31.55
N VAL A 60 23.23 -13.41 31.06
CA VAL A 60 23.76 -12.53 29.99
C VAL A 60 25.08 -11.87 30.36
N PHE A 61 25.31 -11.55 31.64
CA PHE A 61 26.55 -10.91 32.09
C PHE A 61 27.76 -11.84 31.99
N PHE A 62 27.53 -13.15 31.90
CA PHE A 62 28.58 -14.17 31.79
C PHE A 62 28.81 -14.66 30.37
N MET A 63 27.97 -14.24 29.42
CA MET A 63 28.11 -14.59 28.02
C MET A 63 29.14 -13.69 27.33
N ASP A 64 29.72 -14.20 26.25
CA ASP A 64 30.63 -13.42 25.41
C ASP A 64 29.91 -12.21 24.78
N PRO A 65 30.38 -10.97 24.99
CA PRO A 65 29.75 -9.77 24.45
C PRO A 65 29.62 -9.78 22.92
N GLY A 66 30.60 -10.34 22.21
CA GLY A 66 30.58 -10.45 20.76
C GLY A 66 29.43 -11.33 20.27
N LYS A 67 29.25 -12.51 20.88
CA LYS A 67 28.12 -13.41 20.58
C LYS A 67 26.76 -12.81 20.90
N LEU A 68 26.65 -12.04 21.98
CA LEU A 68 25.41 -11.35 22.34
C LEU A 68 25.03 -10.28 21.30
N ILE A 69 26.01 -9.48 20.87
CA ILE A 69 25.81 -8.47 19.83
C ILE A 69 25.41 -9.15 18.53
N GLN A 70 26.10 -10.21 18.14
CA GLN A 70 25.80 -10.97 16.92
C GLN A 70 24.35 -11.49 16.94
N ALA A 71 23.94 -12.18 17.99
CA ALA A 71 22.59 -12.74 18.09
C ALA A 71 21.50 -11.63 18.04
N ARG A 72 21.76 -10.48 18.69
CA ARG A 72 20.84 -9.33 18.61
C ARG A 72 20.79 -8.74 17.20
N MET A 73 21.93 -8.61 16.53
CA MET A 73 22.00 -8.10 15.16
C MET A 73 21.30 -9.02 14.16
N GLU A 74 21.41 -10.34 14.32
CA GLU A 74 20.67 -11.32 13.52
C GLU A 74 19.15 -11.14 13.65
N ASN A 75 18.66 -10.97 14.88
CA ASN A 75 17.24 -10.70 15.14
C ASN A 75 16.79 -9.37 14.51
N ILE A 76 17.57 -8.30 14.68
CA ILE A 76 17.26 -6.99 14.08
C ILE A 76 17.24 -7.08 12.55
N SER A 77 18.17 -7.83 11.96
CA SER A 77 18.23 -8.05 10.51
C SER A 77 16.99 -8.76 9.99
N GLN A 78 16.50 -9.78 10.70
CA GLN A 78 15.26 -10.46 10.34
C GLN A 78 14.04 -9.54 10.41
N ILE A 79 13.95 -8.69 11.44
CA ILE A 79 12.90 -7.68 11.56
C ILE A 79 12.95 -6.70 10.38
N ALA A 80 14.14 -6.20 10.04
CA ALA A 80 14.33 -5.29 8.92
C ALA A 80 13.89 -5.91 7.58
N ILE A 81 14.28 -7.17 7.33
CA ILE A 81 13.86 -7.91 6.13
C ILE A 81 12.34 -8.07 6.08
N PHE A 82 11.70 -8.40 7.20
CA PHE A 82 10.25 -8.51 7.27
C PHE A 82 9.58 -7.18 6.94
N GLN A 83 10.02 -6.08 7.57
CA GLN A 83 9.47 -4.74 7.35
C GLN A 83 9.65 -4.29 5.90
N GLN A 84 10.82 -4.53 5.31
CA GLN A 84 11.08 -4.25 3.90
C GLN A 84 10.10 -5.01 2.99
N LYS A 85 9.93 -6.32 3.22
CA LYS A 85 8.98 -7.14 2.43
C LYS A 85 7.54 -6.64 2.55
N GLN A 86 7.13 -6.16 3.74
CA GLN A 86 5.78 -5.57 3.89
C GLN A 86 5.64 -4.29 3.07
N MET A 87 6.64 -3.41 3.11
CA MET A 87 6.66 -2.19 2.32
C MET A 87 6.63 -2.48 0.82
N GLU A 88 7.40 -3.46 0.35
CA GLU A 88 7.40 -3.92 -1.04
C GLU A 88 6.02 -4.40 -1.50
N ARG A 89 5.31 -5.17 -0.67
CA ARG A 89 3.94 -5.62 -0.98
C ARG A 89 2.98 -4.46 -1.18
N VAL A 90 3.04 -3.46 -0.31
CA VAL A 90 2.21 -2.25 -0.42
C VAL A 90 2.55 -1.47 -1.69
N MET A 91 3.84 -1.29 -1.98
CA MET A 91 4.27 -0.62 -3.22
C MET A 91 3.78 -1.35 -4.48
N VAL A 92 3.89 -2.68 -4.53
CA VAL A 92 3.42 -3.48 -5.67
C VAL A 92 1.91 -3.38 -5.83
N HIS A 93 1.15 -3.42 -4.73
CA HIS A 93 -0.31 -3.26 -4.76
C HIS A 93 -0.72 -1.93 -5.40
N PHE A 94 -0.17 -0.81 -4.90
CA PHE A 94 -0.53 0.51 -5.43
C PHE A 94 -0.01 0.74 -6.85
N LYS A 95 1.18 0.23 -7.21
CA LYS A 95 1.67 0.28 -8.60
C LYS A 95 0.74 -0.46 -9.55
N THR A 96 0.33 -1.68 -9.18
CA THR A 96 -0.61 -2.48 -9.99
C THR A 96 -1.94 -1.75 -10.13
N LYS A 97 -2.45 -1.19 -9.04
CA LYS A 97 -3.73 -0.46 -9.06
C LYS A 97 -3.66 0.81 -9.89
N SER A 98 -2.56 1.56 -9.84
CA SER A 98 -2.34 2.74 -10.68
C SER A 98 -2.35 2.36 -12.16
N ALA A 99 -1.60 1.33 -12.55
CA ALA A 99 -1.54 0.87 -13.93
C ALA A 99 -2.91 0.39 -14.45
N GLU A 100 -3.69 -0.29 -13.61
CA GLU A 100 -5.06 -0.68 -13.96
C GLU A 100 -5.96 0.55 -14.20
N LEU A 101 -5.90 1.55 -13.32
CA LEU A 101 -6.69 2.78 -13.45
C LEU A 101 -6.28 3.61 -14.66
N GLU A 102 -4.98 3.71 -14.95
CA GLU A 102 -4.45 4.37 -16.14
C GLU A 102 -4.96 3.70 -17.42
N ARG A 103 -4.96 2.37 -17.48
CA ARG A 103 -5.52 1.62 -18.61
C ARG A 103 -7.01 1.88 -18.79
N LEU A 104 -7.78 1.84 -17.70
CA LEU A 104 -9.23 2.09 -17.76
C LEU A 104 -9.54 3.53 -18.19
N LEU A 105 -8.76 4.49 -17.72
CA LEU A 105 -8.90 5.89 -18.12
C LEU A 105 -8.65 6.06 -19.62
N GLU A 106 -7.61 5.43 -20.16
CA GLU A 106 -7.30 5.45 -21.59
C GLU A 106 -8.44 4.82 -22.42
N GLU A 107 -8.97 3.67 -21.99
CA GLU A 107 -10.09 3.01 -22.67
C GLU A 107 -11.35 3.88 -22.70
N VAL A 108 -11.71 4.48 -21.56
CA VAL A 108 -12.87 5.38 -21.46
C VAL A 108 -12.66 6.64 -22.31
N SER A 109 -11.45 7.21 -22.29
CA SER A 109 -11.10 8.37 -23.11
C SER A 109 -11.25 8.07 -24.60
N GLN A 110 -10.67 6.97 -25.07
CA GLN A 110 -10.75 6.54 -26.46
C GLN A 110 -12.20 6.26 -26.88
N GLN A 111 -12.97 5.60 -26.03
CA GLN A 111 -14.39 5.36 -26.28
C GLN A 111 -15.16 6.68 -26.40
N GLY A 112 -14.94 7.62 -25.49
CA GLY A 112 -15.55 8.94 -25.54
C GLY A 112 -15.20 9.70 -26.83
N HIS A 113 -13.94 9.67 -27.25
CA HIS A 113 -13.51 10.26 -28.52
C HIS A 113 -14.18 9.65 -29.76
N ARG A 114 -14.35 8.32 -29.78
CA ARG A 114 -15.06 7.63 -30.87
C ARG A 114 -16.53 8.04 -30.91
N GLN A 115 -17.23 7.97 -29.78
CA GLN A 115 -18.64 8.35 -29.67
C GLN A 115 -18.88 9.82 -30.05
N LEU A 116 -18.01 10.74 -29.61
CA LEU A 116 -18.08 12.15 -30.00
C LEU A 116 -17.91 12.33 -31.51
N SER A 117 -17.01 11.57 -32.13
CA SER A 117 -16.78 11.64 -33.58
C SER A 117 -17.98 11.12 -34.37
N GLU A 118 -18.59 10.02 -33.92
CA GLU A 118 -19.81 9.46 -34.50
C GLU A 118 -20.98 10.43 -34.40
N LEU A 119 -21.24 10.97 -33.20
CA LEU A 119 -22.29 11.97 -32.99
C LEU A 119 -22.07 13.22 -33.84
N LYS A 120 -20.82 13.67 -34.01
CA LYS A 120 -20.49 14.81 -34.86
C LYS A 120 -20.82 14.53 -36.34
N ARG A 121 -20.55 13.31 -36.82
CA ARG A 121 -20.89 12.87 -38.17
C ARG A 121 -22.41 12.84 -38.37
N GLU A 122 -23.13 12.17 -37.47
CA GLU A 122 -24.59 12.06 -37.51
C GLU A 122 -25.27 13.43 -37.46
N ASN A 123 -24.80 14.33 -36.60
CA ASN A 123 -25.30 15.70 -36.53
C ASN A 123 -25.06 16.46 -37.85
N GLY A 124 -23.91 16.23 -38.51
CA GLY A 124 -23.64 16.77 -39.83
C GLY A 124 -24.59 16.24 -40.91
N GLU A 125 -24.93 14.96 -40.89
CA GLU A 125 -25.88 14.32 -41.80
C GLU A 125 -27.31 14.84 -41.58
N LEU A 126 -27.76 14.91 -40.32
CA LEU A 126 -29.06 15.45 -39.95
C LEU A 126 -29.22 16.92 -40.37
N LYS A 127 -28.17 17.75 -40.23
CA LYS A 127 -28.18 19.14 -40.72
C LYS A 127 -28.36 19.22 -42.23
N LYS A 128 -27.74 18.33 -43.00
CA LYS A 128 -27.93 18.28 -44.47
C LYS A 128 -29.37 17.90 -44.82
N GLN A 129 -29.90 16.86 -44.18
CA GLN A 129 -31.30 16.44 -44.38
C GLN A 129 -32.29 17.54 -44.02
N LEU A 130 -32.04 18.28 -42.93
CA LEU A 130 -32.87 19.41 -42.53
C LEU A 130 -32.90 20.51 -43.60
N LEU A 131 -31.75 20.86 -44.19
CA LEU A 131 -31.66 21.86 -45.27
C LEU A 131 -32.38 21.41 -46.54
N GLU A 132 -32.33 20.11 -46.85
CA GLU A 132 -33.04 19.52 -47.99
C GLU A 132 -34.55 19.59 -47.81
N LEU A 133 -35.06 19.14 -46.65
CA LEU A 133 -36.49 19.24 -46.30
C LEU A 133 -36.98 20.70 -46.28
N GLN A 134 -36.15 21.65 -45.84
CA GLN A 134 -36.50 23.08 -45.90
C GLN A 134 -36.65 23.58 -47.35
N ARG A 135 -35.80 23.10 -48.27
CA ARG A 135 -35.88 23.43 -49.70
C ARG A 135 -37.16 22.87 -50.31
N GLU A 136 -37.42 21.58 -50.10
CA GLU A 136 -38.63 20.90 -50.59
C GLU A 136 -39.91 21.57 -50.06
N ASN A 137 -39.96 21.91 -48.77
CA ASN A 137 -41.08 22.67 -48.20
C ASN A 137 -41.27 24.04 -48.87
N GLY A 138 -40.17 24.72 -49.21
CA GLY A 138 -40.21 25.98 -49.95
C GLY A 138 -40.80 25.82 -51.36
N GLU A 139 -40.47 24.74 -52.05
CA GLU A 139 -40.99 24.41 -53.38
C GLU A 139 -42.48 24.05 -53.32
N LEU A 140 -42.88 23.17 -52.39
CA LEU A 140 -44.29 22.81 -52.17
C LEU A 140 -45.15 24.03 -51.83
N LYS A 141 -44.64 24.96 -51.02
CA LYS A 141 -45.34 26.23 -50.74
C LYS A 141 -45.56 27.06 -52.00
N LYS A 142 -44.59 27.11 -52.92
CA LYS A 142 -44.74 27.82 -54.20
C LYS A 142 -45.80 27.15 -55.07
N GLN A 143 -45.74 25.82 -55.21
CA GLN A 143 -46.73 25.04 -55.96
C GLN A 143 -48.16 25.22 -55.40
N LEU A 144 -48.30 25.23 -54.07
CA LEU A 144 -49.58 25.48 -53.41
C LEU A 144 -50.15 26.87 -53.76
N LEU A 145 -49.33 27.90 -53.73
CA LEU A 145 -49.73 29.27 -54.10
C LEU A 145 -50.15 29.37 -55.56
N GLU A 146 -49.50 28.63 -56.45
CA GLU A 146 -49.82 28.60 -57.88
C GLU A 146 -51.17 27.91 -58.13
N LEU A 147 -51.37 26.72 -57.56
CA LEU A 147 -52.65 26.01 -57.60
C LEU A 147 -53.81 26.84 -57.01
N GLN A 148 -53.56 27.61 -55.95
CA GLN A 148 -54.54 28.54 -55.38
C GLN A 148 -54.94 29.65 -56.36
N ARG A 149 -53.98 30.18 -57.14
CA ARG A 149 -54.29 31.16 -58.19
C ARG A 149 -55.10 30.52 -59.32
N GLU A 150 -54.68 29.35 -59.80
CA GLU A 150 -55.39 28.63 -60.87
C GLU A 150 -56.84 28.30 -60.47
N THR A 151 -57.05 27.80 -59.25
CA THR A 151 -58.41 27.52 -58.75
C THR A 151 -59.24 28.80 -58.57
N ALA A 152 -58.63 29.93 -58.22
CA ALA A 152 -59.33 31.21 -58.17
C ALA A 152 -59.75 31.68 -59.57
N GLU A 153 -58.88 31.56 -60.57
CA GLU A 153 -59.19 31.88 -61.97
C GLU A 153 -60.30 30.98 -62.54
N LEU A 154 -60.28 29.67 -62.26
CA LEU A 154 -61.32 28.73 -62.69
C LEU A 154 -62.68 28.97 -62.02
N LYS A 155 -62.71 29.52 -60.79
CA LYS A 155 -63.96 29.85 -60.09
C LYS A 155 -64.68 31.05 -60.70
N LYS A 156 -63.98 32.05 -61.25
CA LYS A 156 -64.57 33.28 -61.84
C LYS A 156 -65.65 33.00 -62.91
N PRO A 157 -65.41 32.17 -63.95
CA PRO A 157 -66.42 31.86 -64.96
C PRO A 157 -67.56 30.98 -64.44
N LEU A 158 -67.33 30.12 -63.44
CA LEU A 158 -68.39 29.34 -62.79
C LEU A 158 -69.39 30.24 -62.04
N SER A 159 -68.90 31.26 -61.32
CA SER A 159 -69.77 32.26 -60.68
C SER A 159 -70.57 33.10 -61.68
N GLN A 160 -70.00 33.40 -62.86
CA GLN A 160 -70.71 34.12 -63.91
C GLN A 160 -71.82 33.26 -64.54
N ARG A 161 -71.57 31.98 -64.85
CA ARG A 161 -72.61 31.06 -65.36
C ARG A 161 -73.74 30.81 -64.37
N ARG A 162 -73.46 30.79 -63.06
CA ARG A 162 -74.47 30.59 -62.01
C ARG A 162 -75.37 31.80 -61.77
N ALA A 163 -74.92 32.99 -62.15
CA ALA A 163 -75.70 34.23 -62.04
C ALA A 163 -76.54 34.53 -63.31
N SER A 164 -76.32 33.76 -64.39
CA SER A 164 -77.03 33.89 -65.68
C SER A 164 -78.05 32.77 -65.93
N ALA A 165 -78.29 31.90 -64.95
CA ALA A 165 -79.31 30.84 -64.94
C ALA A 165 -80.28 31.09 -63.79
#